data_AF-A0A7V6G8P0-F1
#
_entry.id   AF-A0A7V6G8P0-F1
#
_cell.length_a   1.000
_cell.length_b   1.000
_cell.length_c   1.000
_cell.angle_alpha   90.00
_cell.angle_beta   90.00
_cell.angle_gamma   90.00
#
_symmetry.space_group_name_H-M   'P 1'
#
loop_
_entity.id
_entity.type
_entity.pdbx_description
1 polymer ?
#
loop_
_entity_poly.entity_id
_entity_poly.type
_entity_poly.pdbx_seq_one_letter_code
_entity_poly.pdbx_strand_id
1 'polypeptide(L)'
;MKKLLIAIIAFLAISVATVEAQPRAIGARVGYGVEASYQHSIGNNMVSVDFGLPAFPGIEAAATYDWIFPITSWTEAGEWNWYAGVGAGGGYNWAHPLVIGYSI
;
A
#
# COMPACT_ATOMS: atom_id res chain seq x y z
N MET A 1 -25.50 -10.95 5.87
CA MET A 1 -25.08 -9.93 4.88
C MET A 1 -24.59 -8.64 5.55
N LYS A 2 -25.36 -8.00 6.43
CA LYS A 2 -24.98 -6.73 7.08
C LYS A 2 -23.68 -6.81 7.91
N LYS A 3 -23.51 -7.90 8.67
CA LYS A 3 -22.31 -8.14 9.51
C LYS A 3 -21.03 -8.36 8.69
N LEU A 4 -21.16 -8.98 7.51
CA LEU A 4 -20.04 -9.23 6.59
C LEU A 4 -19.62 -7.93 5.91
N LEU A 5 -20.58 -7.09 5.52
CA LEU A 5 -20.31 -5.74 5.02
C LEU A 5 -19.57 -4.87 6.06
N ILE A 6 -20.02 -4.90 7.33
CA ILE A 6 -19.36 -4.16 8.42
C ILE A 6 -17.95 -4.69 8.68
N ALA A 7 -17.75 -6.01 8.64
CA ALA A 7 -16.42 -6.61 8.80
C ALA A 7 -15.48 -6.22 7.64
N ILE A 8 -15.96 -6.20 6.40
CA ILE A 8 -15.18 -5.75 5.24
C ILE A 8 -14.83 -4.27 5.37
N ILE A 9 -15.78 -3.41 5.76
CA ILE A 9 -15.54 -1.98 5.95
C ILE A 9 -14.56 -1.74 7.11
N ALA A 10 -14.68 -2.47 8.21
CA ALA A 10 -13.74 -2.39 9.33
C ALA A 10 -12.33 -2.86 8.95
N PHE A 11 -12.23 -3.91 8.13
CA PHE A 11 -10.94 -4.41 7.64
C PHE A 11 -10.28 -3.41 6.68
N LEU A 12 -11.06 -2.80 5.78
CA LEU A 12 -10.59 -1.71 4.93
C LEU A 12 -10.19 -0.47 5.74
N ALA A 13 -10.92 -0.13 6.81
CA ALA A 13 -10.59 1.00 7.68
C ALA A 13 -9.26 0.81 8.44
N ILE A 14 -8.89 -0.43 8.80
CA ILE A 14 -7.59 -0.71 9.46
C ILE A 14 -6.41 -0.55 8.47
N SER A 15 -6.65 -0.69 7.17
CA SER A 15 -5.63 -0.39 6.14
C SER A 15 -5.46 1.10 5.85
N VAL A 16 -6.41 1.94 6.27
CA VAL A 16 -6.27 3.41 6.23
C VAL A 16 -5.60 3.87 7.52
N ALA A 17 -4.36 3.44 7.73
CA ALA A 17 -3.50 4.17 8.66
C ALA A 17 -3.27 5.55 8.05
N THR A 18 -3.83 6.58 8.69
CA THR A 18 -3.58 7.98 8.37
C THR A 18 -2.10 8.26 8.58
N VAL A 19 -1.33 8.06 7.52
CA VAL A 19 0.00 8.62 7.38
C VAL A 19 -0.25 10.06 6.98
N GLU A 20 -0.07 10.98 7.93
CA GLU A 20 0.30 12.37 7.61
C GLU A 20 1.20 12.31 6.38
N ALA A 21 0.83 12.97 5.28
CA ALA A 21 1.53 12.88 4.00
C ALA A 21 2.92 13.53 4.13
N GLN A 22 3.82 12.87 4.84
CA GLN A 22 5.18 13.30 5.02
C GLN A 22 5.87 13.21 3.65
N PRO A 23 6.75 14.16 3.29
CA PRO A 23 7.48 14.13 2.03
C PRO A 23 8.24 12.80 1.80
N ARG A 24 8.50 12.08 2.90
CA ARG A 24 9.15 10.77 2.95
C ARG A 24 8.51 9.99 4.09
N ALA A 25 8.12 8.74 3.82
CA ALA A 25 7.64 7.83 4.86
C ALA A 25 8.35 6.48 4.72
N ILE A 26 8.62 5.84 5.85
CA ILE A 26 9.12 4.47 5.94
C ILE A 26 8.08 3.67 6.71
N GLY A 27 7.70 2.53 6.15
CA GLY A 27 6.79 1.59 6.78
C GLY A 27 7.41 0.21 6.91
N ALA A 28 6.83 -0.60 7.80
CA ALA A 28 7.12 -2.01 7.91
C ALA A 28 5.84 -2.77 8.25
N ARG A 29 5.69 -3.97 7.69
CA ARG A 29 4.56 -4.86 7.95
C ARG A 29 5.07 -6.22 8.42
N VAL A 30 4.38 -6.78 9.40
CA VAL A 30 4.64 -8.13 9.93
C VAL A 30 3.35 -8.93 9.91
N GLY A 31 3.41 -10.17 9.44
CA GLY A 31 2.25 -11.05 9.33
C GLY A 31 2.60 -12.38 8.67
N TYR A 32 2.07 -12.62 7.46
CA TYR A 32 2.44 -13.80 6.64
C TYR A 32 3.93 -13.81 6.28
N GLY A 33 4.60 -12.67 6.33
CA GLY A 33 6.04 -12.51 6.17
C GLY A 33 6.47 -11.20 6.83
N VAL A 34 7.58 -10.64 6.34
CA VAL A 34 8.01 -9.28 6.67
C VAL A 34 8.09 -8.45 5.41
N GLU A 35 7.66 -7.20 5.47
CA GLU A 35 7.76 -6.24 4.38
C GLU A 35 8.28 -4.91 4.92
N ALA A 36 9.12 -4.25 4.14
CA ALA A 36 9.53 -2.87 4.35
C ALA A 36 9.05 -2.03 3.17
N SER A 37 8.53 -0.84 3.46
CA SER A 37 8.04 0.10 2.45
C SER A 37 8.71 1.44 2.58
N TYR A 38 8.95 2.09 1.45
CA TYR A 38 9.46 3.45 1.37
C TYR A 38 8.63 4.26 0.40
N GLN A 39 8.10 5.37 0.88
CA GLN A 39 7.28 6.29 0.13
C GLN A 39 7.97 7.63 0.03
N HIS A 40 7.92 8.24 -1.15
CA HIS A 40 8.52 9.53 -1.44
C HIS A 40 7.58 10.40 -2.27
N SER A 41 7.35 11.63 -1.81
CA SER A 41 6.62 12.64 -2.58
C SER A 41 7.52 13.21 -3.68
N ILE A 42 6.98 13.29 -4.90
CA ILE A 42 7.63 13.84 -6.09
C ILE A 42 6.71 14.90 -6.70
N GLY A 43 6.95 16.17 -6.36
CA GLY A 43 6.10 17.28 -6.76
C GLY A 43 4.71 17.17 -6.13
N ASN A 44 3.67 17.07 -6.95
CA ASN A 44 2.29 16.84 -6.50
C ASN A 44 1.89 15.37 -6.46
N ASN A 45 2.80 14.45 -6.81
CA ASN A 45 2.53 13.02 -6.89
C ASN A 45 3.41 12.26 -5.91
N MET A 46 3.27 10.95 -5.87
CA MET A 46 3.96 10.10 -4.89
C MET A 46 4.44 8.81 -5.53
N VAL A 47 5.57 8.30 -5.06
CA VAL A 47 6.10 6.99 -5.42
C VAL A 47 6.26 6.16 -4.16
N SER A 48 5.80 4.92 -4.21
CA SER A 48 6.07 3.92 -3.18
C SER A 48 6.89 2.77 -3.75
N VAL A 49 7.75 2.21 -2.91
CA VAL A 49 8.47 0.96 -3.17
C VAL A 49 8.33 0.07 -1.96
N ASP A 50 7.92 -1.17 -2.21
CA ASP A 50 7.71 -2.20 -1.21
C ASP A 50 8.66 -3.37 -1.48
N PHE A 51 9.24 -3.92 -0.43
CA PHE A 51 10.07 -5.11 -0.49
C PHE A 51 9.69 -6.08 0.62
N GLY A 52 9.41 -7.33 0.24
CA GLY A 52 8.85 -8.34 1.12
C GLY A 52 9.58 -9.68 1.08
N LEU A 53 9.46 -10.41 2.19
CA LEU A 53 9.85 -11.80 2.37
C LEU A 53 8.60 -12.61 2.76
N PRO A 54 7.74 -12.99 1.79
CA PRO A 54 6.49 -13.69 2.06
C PRO A 54 6.78 -15.10 2.59
N ALA A 55 6.29 -15.40 3.81
CA ALA A 55 6.49 -16.66 4.55
C ALA A 55 7.94 -17.14 4.73
N PHE A 56 8.92 -16.35 4.30
CA PHE A 56 10.36 -16.64 4.20
C PHE A 56 10.88 -17.55 3.06
N PRO A 57 10.10 -18.32 2.25
CA PRO A 57 10.63 -19.01 1.08
C PRO A 57 10.48 -18.19 -0.21
N GLY A 58 10.33 -16.87 -0.15
CA GLY A 58 10.38 -16.02 -1.33
C GLY A 58 10.87 -14.61 -1.06
N ILE A 59 11.09 -13.88 -2.14
CA ILE A 59 11.21 -12.41 -2.16
C ILE A 59 10.12 -11.84 -3.05
N GLU A 60 9.66 -10.65 -2.72
CA GLU A 60 8.79 -9.86 -3.57
C GLU A 60 9.16 -8.38 -3.50
N ALA A 61 8.88 -7.67 -4.58
CA ALA A 61 9.02 -6.23 -4.64
C ALA A 61 7.90 -5.64 -5.49
N ALA A 62 7.42 -4.47 -5.10
CA ALA A 62 6.46 -3.70 -5.87
C ALA A 62 6.87 -2.23 -5.87
N ALA A 63 6.45 -1.52 -6.91
CA ALA A 63 6.54 -0.07 -6.95
C ALA A 63 5.25 0.51 -7.50
N THR A 64 4.81 1.61 -6.90
CA THR A 64 3.61 2.36 -7.31
C THR A 64 3.94 3.80 -7.61
N TYR A 65 3.19 4.38 -8.54
CA TYR A 65 3.14 5.80 -8.80
C TYR A 65 1.70 6.27 -8.61
N ASP A 66 1.51 7.18 -7.66
CA ASP A 66 0.21 7.65 -7.22
C ASP A 66 0.04 9.15 -7.52
N TRP A 67 -1.01 9.48 -8.26
CA TRP A 67 -1.51 10.83 -8.44
C TRP A 67 -2.34 11.25 -7.23
N ILE A 68 -2.05 12.44 -6.70
CA ILE A 68 -2.74 13.01 -5.54
C ILE A 68 -3.76 14.05 -6.03
N PHE A 69 -5.01 13.92 -5.60
CA PHE A 69 -6.10 14.83 -5.90
C PHE A 69 -6.60 15.49 -4.60
N PRO A 70 -6.24 16.76 -4.35
CA PRO A 70 -6.66 17.45 -3.13
C PRO A 70 -8.16 17.66 -3.05
N ILE A 71 -8.73 17.40 -1.87
CA ILE A 71 -10.12 17.68 -1.57
C ILE A 71 -10.19 19.08 -0.99
N THR A 72 -10.49 20.07 -1.83
CA THR A 72 -10.54 21.48 -1.44
C THR A 72 -11.89 21.90 -0.84
N SER A 73 -12.90 21.04 -0.90
CA SER A 73 -14.27 21.35 -0.48
C SER A 73 -14.53 21.09 1.01
N TRP A 74 -13.59 20.50 1.75
CA TRP A 74 -13.76 20.18 3.17
C TRP A 74 -13.18 21.30 4.02
N THR A 75 -13.97 21.81 4.97
CA THR A 75 -13.65 22.98 5.80
C THR A 75 -13.20 22.65 7.22
N GLU A 76 -13.13 21.36 7.57
CA GLU A 76 -12.70 20.88 8.89
C GLU A 76 -11.21 20.47 8.90
N ALA A 77 -10.64 20.30 10.09
CA ALA A 77 -9.19 20.14 10.28
C ALA A 77 -8.60 18.90 9.58
N GLY A 78 -7.58 19.13 8.74
CA GLY A 78 -6.80 18.12 8.01
C GLY A 78 -6.77 18.40 6.50
N GLU A 79 -5.62 18.19 5.84
CA GLU A 79 -5.54 18.19 4.38
C GLU A 79 -5.94 16.80 3.86
N TRP A 80 -7.10 16.73 3.21
CA TRP A 80 -7.63 15.49 2.67
C TRP A 80 -7.32 15.37 1.18
N ASN A 81 -6.87 14.20 0.76
CA ASN A 81 -6.55 13.92 -0.65
C ASN A 81 -7.15 12.58 -1.07
N TRP A 82 -7.63 12.51 -2.31
CA TRP A 82 -7.79 11.23 -3.00
C TRP A 82 -6.48 10.83 -3.66
N TYR A 83 -6.24 9.53 -3.76
CA TYR A 83 -5.08 8.97 -4.42
C TYR A 83 -5.55 7.94 -5.45
N ALA A 84 -4.98 7.99 -6.65
CA ALA A 84 -5.12 6.92 -7.63
C ALA A 84 -3.76 6.71 -8.28
N GLY A 85 -3.42 5.46 -8.59
CA GLY A 85 -2.09 5.17 -9.10
C GLY A 85 -2.03 3.92 -9.93
N VAL A 86 -0.85 3.71 -10.49
CA VAL A 86 -0.48 2.50 -11.21
C VAL A 86 0.71 1.88 -10.51
N GLY A 87 0.75 0.55 -10.50
CA GLY A 87 1.82 -0.19 -9.87
C GLY A 87 2.18 -1.43 -10.65
N ALA A 88 3.40 -1.89 -10.43
CA ALA A 88 3.86 -3.18 -10.89
C ALA A 88 4.70 -3.83 -9.80
N GLY A 89 4.59 -5.13 -9.68
CA GLY A 89 5.35 -5.91 -8.72
C GLY A 89 5.64 -7.30 -9.26
N GLY A 90 6.60 -7.95 -8.62
CA GLY A 90 7.01 -9.30 -8.96
C GLY A 90 7.71 -9.94 -7.77
N GLY A 91 7.67 -11.27 -7.75
CA GLY A 91 8.31 -12.04 -6.70
C GLY A 91 8.77 -13.39 -7.20
N TYR A 92 9.62 -14.02 -6.40
CA TYR A 92 10.13 -15.35 -6.65
C TYR A 92 10.02 -16.18 -5.38
N ASN A 93 9.45 -17.38 -5.51
CA ASN A 93 9.32 -18.33 -4.41
C ASN A 93 10.20 -19.56 -4.69
N TRP A 94 11.12 -19.86 -3.78
CA TRP A 94 12.05 -20.98 -3.91
C TRP A 94 11.41 -22.33 -3.55
N ALA A 95 10.31 -22.35 -2.78
CA ALA A 95 9.61 -23.58 -2.41
C ALA A 95 8.63 -24.06 -3.50
N HIS A 96 8.13 -23.15 -4.33
CA HIS A 96 7.23 -23.46 -5.46
C HIS A 96 7.66 -22.69 -6.71
N PRO A 97 8.44 -23.27 -7.65
CA PRO A 97 9.08 -22.55 -8.75
C PRO A 97 8.16 -21.92 -9.80
N LEU A 98 6.83 -22.05 -9.70
CA LEU A 98 5.86 -21.46 -10.64
C LEU A 98 4.55 -21.12 -9.94
N VAL A 99 4.36 -19.86 -9.57
CA VAL A 99 3.03 -19.24 -9.45
C VAL A 99 3.10 -17.91 -10.20
N ILE A 100 2.66 -17.91 -11.46
CA ILE A 100 2.39 -16.68 -12.21
C ILE A 100 1.00 -16.23 -11.77
N GLY A 101 0.92 -15.21 -10.93
CA GLY A 101 -0.35 -14.69 -10.44
C GLY A 101 -0.17 -13.27 -9.91
N TYR A 102 -0.70 -12.30 -10.66
CA TYR A 102 -0.90 -10.95 -10.18
C TYR A 102 -1.87 -10.98 -9.00
N SER A 103 -1.49 -10.40 -7.87
CA SER A 103 -2.44 -9.96 -6.86
C SER A 103 -2.37 -8.44 -6.78
N ILE A 104 -3.51 -7.84 -7.11
CA ILE A 104 -3.86 -6.43 -6.87
C ILE A 104 -4.19 -6.28 -5.39
#